data_AF-A0A7Z9L7D5-F1
#
_entry.id   AF-A0A7Z9L7D5-F1
#
_cell.length_a   1.000
_cell.length_b   1.000
_cell.length_c   1.000
_cell.angle_alpha   90.00
_cell.angle_beta   90.00
_cell.angle_gamma   90.00
#
_symmetry.space_group_name_H-M   'P 1'
#
loop_
_entity.id
_entity.type
_entity.pdbx_description
1 polymer ?
#
loop_
_entity_poly.entity_id
_entity_poly.type
_entity_poly.pdbx_seq_one_letter_code
_entity_poly.pdbx_strand_id
1 'polypeptide(L)'
;VGLLRCQEAVEAARVAAKGDEKTGVSIILKALDAPLRQIADNGGIDGSVVVDLVKEQSGSNGYDANTDEYVDMYAAGIIDPVKVVRTALSNAASIAGLLLTTEALVTNFDKDDKDKQRVEGSVN
;
A
#
# COMPACT_ATOMS: atom_id res chain seq x y z
N VAL A 1 -7.94 -9.33 0.71
CA VAL A 1 -7.03 -10.46 1.04
C VAL A 1 -5.86 -10.63 0.05
N GLY A 2 -6.02 -10.40 -1.26
CA GLY A 2 -5.02 -10.76 -2.27
C GLY A 2 -3.59 -10.23 -2.03
N LEU A 3 -3.44 -8.96 -1.68
CA LEU A 3 -2.11 -8.36 -1.44
C LEU A 3 -1.40 -8.92 -0.19
N LEU A 4 -2.15 -9.27 0.86
CA LEU A 4 -1.58 -9.92 2.05
C LEU A 4 -0.97 -11.28 1.71
N ARG A 5 -1.65 -12.06 0.85
CA ARG A 5 -1.14 -13.37 0.42
C ARG A 5 0.13 -13.26 -0.43
N CYS A 6 0.38 -12.11 -1.07
CA CYS A 6 1.63 -11.87 -1.78
C CYS A 6 2.84 -11.64 -0.86
N GLN A 7 2.64 -11.41 0.45
CA GLN A 7 3.73 -11.11 1.37
C GLN A 7 4.77 -12.23 1.46
N GLU A 8 4.37 -13.50 1.37
CA GLU A 8 5.30 -14.63 1.37
C GLU A 8 6.30 -14.55 0.20
N ALA A 9 5.80 -14.27 -1.01
CA ALA A 9 6.64 -14.12 -2.19
C ALA A 9 7.57 -12.90 -2.09
N VAL A 10 7.08 -11.79 -1.52
CA VAL A 10 7.89 -10.58 -1.31
C VAL A 10 8.94 -10.79 -0.23
N GLU A 11 8.63 -11.55 0.82
CA GLU A 11 9.59 -11.90 1.87
C GLU A 11 10.72 -12.80 1.31
N ALA A 12 10.39 -13.75 0.43
CA ALA A 12 11.39 -14.54 -0.27
C ALA A 12 12.34 -13.66 -1.11
N ALA A 13 11.81 -12.63 -1.79
CA ALA A 13 12.62 -11.65 -2.50
C ALA A 13 13.50 -10.82 -1.54
N ARG A 14 12.99 -10.47 -0.36
CA ARG A 14 13.73 -9.72 0.68
C ARG A 14 14.93 -10.50 1.20
N VAL A 15 14.80 -11.82 1.34
CA VAL A 15 15.89 -12.71 1.78
C VAL A 15 17.00 -12.78 0.72
N ALA A 16 16.64 -12.73 -0.56
CA ALA A 16 17.61 -12.75 -1.67
C ALA A 16 18.32 -11.39 -1.89
N ALA A 17 17.67 -10.28 -1.50
CA ALA A 17 18.18 -8.91 -1.69
C ALA A 17 19.31 -8.53 -0.74
N LYS A 18 20.14 -7.55 -1.14
CA LYS A 18 21.31 -7.07 -0.38
C LYS A 18 21.34 -5.55 -0.29
N GLY A 19 21.95 -5.01 0.78
CA GLY A 19 22.10 -3.57 0.96
C GLY A 19 20.76 -2.82 0.86
N ASP A 20 20.76 -1.69 0.14
CA ASP A 20 19.58 -0.82 -0.02
C ASP A 20 18.43 -1.47 -0.78
N GLU A 21 18.71 -2.47 -1.63
CA GLU A 21 17.65 -3.25 -2.29
C GLU A 21 16.76 -3.94 -1.25
N LYS A 22 17.36 -4.48 -0.18
CA LYS A 22 16.61 -5.10 0.91
C LYS A 22 15.71 -4.10 1.64
N THR A 23 16.17 -2.85 1.77
CA THR A 23 15.35 -1.75 2.30
C THR A 23 14.17 -1.48 1.38
N GLY A 24 14.39 -1.39 0.06
CA GLY A 24 13.33 -1.25 -0.95
C GLY A 24 12.28 -2.36 -0.86
N VAL A 25 12.70 -3.62 -0.79
CA VAL A 25 11.75 -4.75 -0.64
C VAL A 25 10.99 -4.65 0.69
N SER A 26 11.65 -4.23 1.77
CA SER A 26 11.01 -4.03 3.07
C SER A 26 9.92 -2.95 3.05
N ILE A 27 10.09 -1.91 2.23
CA ILE A 27 9.06 -0.87 2.03
C ILE A 27 7.83 -1.48 1.36
N ILE A 28 8.02 -2.25 0.29
CA ILE A 28 6.91 -2.93 -0.40
C ILE A 28 6.19 -3.88 0.55
N LEU A 29 6.92 -4.69 1.31
CA LEU A 29 6.33 -5.66 2.25
C LEU A 29 5.38 -4.99 3.24
N LYS A 30 5.78 -3.83 3.80
CA LYS A 30 4.96 -3.03 4.72
C LYS A 30 3.76 -2.39 4.03
N ALA A 31 3.90 -2.00 2.76
CA ALA A 31 2.83 -1.34 2.01
C ALA A 31 1.67 -2.29 1.65
N LEU A 32 1.92 -3.59 1.54
CA LEU A 32 0.90 -4.58 1.16
C LEU A 32 -0.27 -4.71 2.15
N ASP A 33 -0.05 -4.37 3.43
CA ASP A 33 -1.09 -4.37 4.47
C ASP A 33 -2.01 -3.15 4.40
N ALA A 34 -1.50 -2.04 3.86
CA ALA A 34 -2.15 -0.74 3.94
C ALA A 34 -3.57 -0.72 3.34
N PRO A 35 -3.86 -1.38 2.20
CA PRO A 35 -5.20 -1.37 1.63
C PRO A 35 -6.25 -2.03 2.54
N LEU A 36 -5.95 -3.18 3.14
CA LEU A 36 -6.90 -3.85 4.04
C LEU A 36 -7.08 -3.04 5.33
N ARG A 37 -5.98 -2.54 5.89
CA ARG A 37 -6.03 -1.67 7.08
C ARG A 37 -6.93 -0.47 6.82
N GLN A 38 -6.75 0.22 5.69
CA GLN A 38 -7.56 1.37 5.33
C GLN A 38 -9.05 1.03 5.16
N ILE A 39 -9.37 -0.14 4.59
CA ILE A 39 -10.76 -0.61 4.47
C ILE A 39 -11.40 -0.80 5.86
N ALA A 40 -10.69 -1.46 6.79
CA ALA A 40 -11.18 -1.67 8.15
C ALA A 40 -11.28 -0.35 8.95
N ASP A 41 -10.28 0.52 8.84
CA ASP A 41 -10.28 1.84 9.50
C ASP A 41 -11.45 2.70 9.02
N ASN A 42 -11.79 2.63 7.73
CA ASN A 42 -12.97 3.31 7.18
C ASN A 42 -14.30 2.77 7.75
N GLY A 43 -14.32 1.51 8.17
CA GLY A 43 -15.43 0.87 8.88
C GLY A 43 -15.46 1.16 10.38
N GLY A 44 -14.48 1.89 10.91
CA GLY A 44 -14.38 2.20 12.34
C GLY A 44 -13.79 1.08 13.20
N ILE A 45 -13.19 0.06 12.57
CA ILE A 45 -12.48 -1.04 13.24
C ILE A 45 -10.98 -0.78 13.15
N ASP A 46 -10.21 -1.18 14.18
CA ASP A 46 -8.74 -1.09 14.12
C ASP A 46 -8.19 -2.03 13.03
N GLY A 47 -7.78 -1.45 11.91
CA GLY A 47 -7.31 -2.20 10.78
C GLY A 47 -5.99 -2.94 11.01
N SER A 48 -5.21 -2.58 12.03
CA SER A 48 -4.00 -3.32 12.39
C SER A 48 -4.36 -4.69 12.96
N VAL A 49 -5.36 -4.72 13.84
CA VAL A 49 -5.90 -5.97 14.40
C VAL A 49 -6.51 -6.84 13.30
N VAL A 50 -7.26 -6.22 12.37
CA VAL A 50 -7.86 -6.95 11.25
C VAL A 50 -6.80 -7.58 10.35
N VAL A 51 -5.76 -6.83 9.98
CA VAL A 51 -4.65 -7.33 9.16
C VAL A 51 -3.96 -8.52 9.82
N ASP A 52 -3.64 -8.43 11.10
CA ASP A 52 -2.94 -9.50 11.81
C ASP A 52 -3.79 -10.78 11.88
N LEU A 53 -5.09 -10.67 12.16
CA LEU A 53 -6.01 -11.80 12.14
C LEU A 53 -6.14 -12.44 10.75
N VAL A 54 -6.19 -11.64 9.67
CA VAL A 54 -6.25 -12.19 8.31
C VAL A 54 -4.93 -12.85 7.90
N LYS A 55 -3.78 -12.39 8.41
CA LYS A 55 -2.47 -13.02 8.17
C LYS A 55 -2.36 -14.40 8.79
N GLU A 56 -3.00 -14.64 9.94
CA GLU A 56 -3.05 -15.96 10.59
C GLU A 56 -3.92 -16.97 9.82
N GLN A 57 -4.80 -16.49 8.95
CA GLN A 57 -5.65 -17.32 8.11
C GLN A 57 -4.99 -17.66 6.77
N SER A 58 -5.48 -18.71 6.11
CA SER A 58 -4.95 -19.21 4.84
C SER A 58 -5.97 -19.10 3.70
N GLY A 59 -5.47 -19.23 2.47
CA GLY A 59 -6.30 -19.27 1.27
C GLY A 59 -7.09 -17.97 1.05
N SER A 60 -8.37 -18.13 0.69
CA SER A 60 -9.31 -17.04 0.37
C SER A 60 -9.97 -16.41 1.60
N ASN A 61 -9.69 -16.90 2.81
CA ASN A 61 -10.26 -16.32 4.03
C ASN A 61 -9.74 -14.90 4.25
N GLY A 62 -10.66 -13.97 4.51
CA GLY A 62 -10.41 -12.56 4.69
C GLY A 62 -11.49 -11.90 5.54
N TYR A 63 -11.52 -10.57 5.53
CA TYR A 63 -12.45 -9.77 6.32
C TYR A 63 -13.44 -9.06 5.39
N ASP A 64 -14.73 -9.24 5.68
CA ASP A 64 -15.85 -8.54 5.05
C ASP A 64 -16.16 -7.28 5.87
N ALA A 65 -15.82 -6.12 5.31
CA ALA A 65 -16.01 -4.82 5.95
C ALA A 65 -17.47 -4.32 5.94
N ASN A 66 -18.39 -5.03 5.28
CA ASN A 66 -19.81 -4.68 5.29
C ASN A 66 -20.56 -5.38 6.44
N THR A 67 -20.12 -6.57 6.84
CA THR A 67 -20.73 -7.38 7.91
C THR A 67 -19.89 -7.48 9.17
N ASP A 68 -18.62 -7.05 9.13
CA ASP A 68 -17.61 -7.20 10.17
C ASP A 68 -17.26 -8.66 10.50
N GLU A 69 -17.38 -9.56 9.52
CA GLU A 69 -17.10 -10.98 9.70
C GLU A 69 -15.88 -11.47 8.91
N TYR A 70 -15.25 -12.54 9.41
CA TYR A 70 -14.19 -13.24 8.69
C TYR A 70 -14.78 -14.37 7.87
N VAL A 71 -14.66 -14.26 6.55
CA VAL A 71 -15.34 -15.13 5.60
C VAL A 71 -14.38 -15.62 4.52
N ASP A 72 -14.76 -16.72 3.85
CA ASP A 72 -14.15 -17.06 2.57
C ASP A 72 -14.58 -16.01 1.54
N MET A 73 -13.64 -15.13 1.15
CA MET A 73 -13.90 -14.00 0.26
C MET A 73 -14.40 -14.46 -1.12
N TYR A 74 -13.99 -15.65 -1.57
CA TYR A 74 -14.45 -16.17 -2.86
C TYR A 74 -15.89 -16.66 -2.78
N ALA A 75 -16.22 -17.43 -1.73
CA ALA A 75 -17.59 -17.91 -1.49
C ALA A 75 -18.56 -16.76 -1.21
N ALA A 76 -18.12 -15.71 -0.52
CA ALA A 76 -18.88 -14.49 -0.26
C ALA A 76 -19.03 -13.58 -1.50
N GLY A 77 -18.35 -13.89 -2.61
CA GLY A 77 -18.41 -13.11 -3.85
C GLY A 77 -17.60 -11.79 -3.81
N ILE A 78 -16.75 -11.61 -2.80
CA ILE A 78 -15.88 -10.44 -2.64
C ILE A 78 -14.57 -10.69 -3.39
N ILE A 79 -14.62 -10.49 -4.71
CA ILE A 79 -13.55 -10.88 -5.63
C ILE A 79 -12.97 -9.65 -6.33
N ASP A 80 -11.66 -9.46 -6.20
CA ASP A 80 -10.93 -8.46 -6.96
C ASP A 80 -10.35 -9.06 -8.26
N PRO A 81 -10.61 -8.45 -9.44
CA PRO A 81 -9.98 -8.89 -10.67
C PRO A 81 -8.45 -8.75 -10.60
N VAL A 82 -7.72 -9.81 -10.96
CA VAL A 82 -6.24 -9.85 -10.91
C VAL A 82 -5.59 -8.66 -11.62
N LYS A 83 -6.16 -8.25 -12.76
CA LYS A 83 -5.66 -7.09 -13.52
C LYS A 83 -5.69 -5.81 -12.69
N VAL A 84 -6.74 -5.59 -11.91
CA VAL A 84 -6.92 -4.36 -11.10
C VAL A 84 -5.88 -4.31 -10.00
N VAL A 85 -5.76 -5.39 -9.21
CA VAL A 85 -4.81 -5.45 -8.08
C VAL A 85 -3.37 -5.28 -8.57
N ARG A 86 -3.00 -6.00 -9.64
CA ARG A 86 -1.65 -5.90 -10.22
C ARG A 86 -1.36 -4.50 -10.74
N THR A 87 -2.26 -3.93 -11.54
CA THR A 87 -2.06 -2.60 -12.13
C THR A 87 -2.00 -1.52 -11.05
N ALA A 88 -2.83 -1.60 -10.01
CA ALA A 88 -2.79 -0.66 -8.88
C ALA A 88 -1.42 -0.68 -8.19
N LEU A 89 -0.92 -1.87 -7.84
CA LEU A 89 0.38 -2.01 -7.18
C LEU A 89 1.54 -1.55 -8.08
N SER A 90 1.54 -1.95 -9.36
CA SER A 90 2.59 -1.55 -10.31
C SER A 90 2.63 -0.05 -10.53
N ASN A 91 1.48 0.61 -10.67
CA ASN A 91 1.41 2.06 -10.85
C ASN A 91 1.88 2.79 -9.58
N ALA A 92 1.46 2.32 -8.40
CA ALA A 92 1.89 2.88 -7.13
C ALA A 92 3.41 2.78 -6.95
N ALA A 93 3.99 1.60 -7.22
CA ALA A 93 5.43 1.40 -7.15
C ALA A 93 6.19 2.26 -8.16
N SER A 94 5.66 2.43 -9.38
CA SER A 94 6.27 3.27 -10.41
C SER A 94 6.33 4.75 -10.00
N ILE A 95 5.24 5.30 -9.46
CA ILE A 95 5.21 6.70 -9.00
C ILE A 95 6.07 6.87 -7.75
N ALA A 96 6.02 5.94 -6.79
CA ALA A 96 6.87 5.99 -5.61
C ALA A 96 8.36 5.96 -5.97
N GLY A 97 8.76 5.09 -6.91
CA GLY A 97 10.13 5.02 -7.39
C GLY A 97 10.59 6.32 -8.06
N LEU A 98 9.72 6.96 -8.85
CA LEU A 98 10.00 8.27 -9.44
C LEU A 98 10.17 9.36 -8.37
N LEU A 99 9.27 9.41 -7.38
CA LEU A 99 9.30 10.43 -6.33
C LEU A 99 10.53 10.29 -5.43
N LEU A 100 10.91 9.05 -5.07
CA LEU A 100 12.07 8.79 -4.20
C LEU A 100 13.41 9.19 -4.81
N THR A 101 13.50 9.29 -6.14
CA THR A 101 14.71 9.73 -6.86
C THR A 101 14.63 11.18 -7.32
N THR A 102 13.54 11.89 -6.99
CA THR A 102 13.35 13.29 -7.37
C THR A 102 14.03 14.20 -6.34
N GLU A 103 15.18 14.76 -6.70
CA GLU A 103 15.96 15.67 -5.84
C GLU A 103 15.48 17.13 -5.89
N ALA A 104 14.82 17.54 -6.97
CA ALA A 104 14.36 18.92 -7.16
C ALA A 104 13.07 18.99 -7.98
N LEU A 105 12.23 20.00 -7.67
CA LEU A 105 11.01 20.31 -8.38
C LEU A 105 11.03 21.79 -8.79
N VAL A 106 10.88 22.07 -10.09
CA VAL A 106 10.75 23.44 -10.61
C VAL A 106 9.26 23.72 -10.84
N THR A 107 8.78 24.84 -10.29
CA THR A 107 7.38 25.25 -10.38
C THR A 107 7.27 26.68 -10.92
N ASN A 108 6.12 27.01 -11.49
CA ASN A 108 5.81 28.40 -11.85
C ASN A 108 5.41 29.18 -10.60
N PHE A 109 5.77 30.46 -10.56
CA PHE A 109 5.37 31.38 -9.49
C PHE A 109 4.31 32.34 -9.99
N ASP A 110 3.08 32.17 -9.50
CA ASP A 110 1.92 32.93 -9.90
C ASP A 110 1.58 33.98 -8.82
N LYS A 111 0.65 34.89 -9.11
CA LYS A 111 0.31 36.00 -8.18
C LYS A 111 -0.21 35.50 -6.83
N ASP A 112 -0.91 34.38 -6.82
CA ASP A 112 -1.51 33.77 -5.65
C ASP A 112 -0.48 32.99 -4.80
N ASP A 113 0.72 32.73 -5.31
CA ASP A 113 1.80 32.09 -4.55
C ASP A 113 2.48 33.02 -3.55
N LYS A 114 2.19 34.34 -3.61
CA LYS A 114 2.66 35.31 -2.61
C LYS A 114 2.02 35.12 -1.24
N ASP A 115 0.79 34.60 -1.23
CA ASP A 115 0.01 34.38 -0.01
C ASP A 115 0.17 32.94 0.52
N LYS A 116 0.84 32.07 -0.24
CA LYS A 116 1.14 30.70 0.18
C LYS A 116 2.36 30.65 1.07
N GLN A 117 2.30 29.76 2.05
CA GLN A 117 3.42 29.46 2.91
C GLN A 117 4.56 28.88 2.07
N ARG A 118 5.75 29.50 2.16
CA ARG A 118 6.93 29.02 1.44
C ARG A 118 7.25 27.58 1.83
N VAL A 119 7.51 26.77 0.81
CA VAL A 119 7.96 25.39 1.01
C VAL A 119 9.40 25.44 1.52
N GLU A 120 9.67 24.70 2.59
CA GLU A 120 11.01 24.60 3.18
C GLU A 120 12.00 24.05 2.13
N GLY A 121 13.13 24.74 1.93
CA GLY A 121 14.12 24.39 0.89
C GLY A 121 13.90 25.05 -0.48
N SER A 122 12.85 25.87 -0.67
CA SER A 122 12.69 26.64 -1.92
C SER A 122 13.75 27.73 -2.05
N VAL A 123 14.48 27.75 -3.16
CA VAL A 123 15.39 28.83 -3.57
C VAL A 123 14.73 29.69 -4.65
N ASN A 124 14.83 31.02 -4.52
CA ASN A 124 14.29 32.01 -5.46
C ASN A 124 15.23 32.23 -6.65
#